data_AF-A0A8G2FX86-F1
#
_entry.id   AF-A0A8G2FX86-F1
#
_cell.length_a   1.000
_cell.length_b   1.000
_cell.length_c   1.000
_cell.angle_alpha   90.00
_cell.angle_beta   90.00
_cell.angle_gamma   90.00
#
_symmetry.space_group_name_H-M   'P 1'
#
loop_
_entity.id
_entity.type
_entity.pdbx_description
1 polymer ?
#
loop_
_entity_poly.entity_id
_entity_poly.type
_entity_poly.pdbx_seq_one_letter_code
_entity_poly.pdbx_strand_id
1 'polypeptide(L)'
;MSLERFYYYMRLINSTPYDMKRAIELCLSISQALENDNNLTDSEKEDLEKQIGERISFYNRYSLKVINALTGIEEEPPKTVIDDFGGSALFIGKEIKYGIEWKVYISRSLNTKSQKWYYNERVAEILNKTLRNAVPNKMSNYFDIPPWMLGPYYKSLGEIINIAIEKEIIPNAEFLVSRGLPREFIYDVRENNPKL
;
A
#
# COMPACT_ATOMS: atom_id res chain seq x y z
N MET A 1 -18.27 -30.59 7.07
CA MET A 1 -16.82 -30.71 6.82
C MET A 1 -16.34 -29.84 5.65
N SER A 2 -17.00 -29.81 4.48
CA SER A 2 -16.56 -28.97 3.33
C SER A 2 -16.54 -27.47 3.64
N LEU A 3 -17.61 -26.96 4.28
CA LEU A 3 -17.74 -25.54 4.63
C LEU A 3 -16.64 -25.05 5.59
N GLU A 4 -16.27 -25.86 6.58
CA GLU A 4 -15.16 -25.56 7.50
C GLU A 4 -13.81 -25.58 6.77
N ARG A 5 -13.64 -26.51 5.82
CA ARG A 5 -12.45 -26.61 4.97
C ARG A 5 -12.31 -25.38 4.05
N PHE A 6 -13.42 -24.94 3.47
CA PHE A 6 -13.49 -23.74 2.64
C PHE A 6 -13.10 -22.49 3.44
N TYR A 7 -13.69 -22.30 4.62
CA TYR A 7 -13.35 -21.16 5.48
C TYR A 7 -11.91 -21.21 6.01
N TYR A 8 -11.35 -22.40 6.22
CA TYR A 8 -9.94 -22.57 6.56
C TYR A 8 -9.02 -22.03 5.45
N TYR A 9 -9.24 -22.41 4.19
CA TYR A 9 -8.43 -21.91 3.07
C TYR A 9 -8.64 -20.42 2.83
N MET A 10 -9.88 -19.93 2.91
CA MET A 10 -10.18 -18.49 2.88
C MET A 10 -9.39 -17.71 3.94
N ARG A 11 -9.31 -18.24 5.16
CA ARG A 11 -8.54 -17.61 6.24
C ARG A 11 -7.04 -17.61 5.92
N LEU A 12 -6.51 -18.70 5.38
CA LEU A 12 -5.11 -18.79 4.98
C LEU A 12 -4.74 -17.78 3.88
N ILE A 13 -5.54 -17.72 2.82
CA ILE A 13 -5.39 -16.75 1.71
C ILE A 13 -5.45 -15.31 2.25
N ASN A 14 -6.34 -15.04 3.21
CA ASN A 14 -6.46 -13.71 3.80
C ASN A 14 -5.37 -13.39 4.84
N SER A 15 -4.70 -14.41 5.38
CA SER A 15 -3.56 -14.27 6.29
C SER A 15 -2.21 -14.22 5.59
N THR A 16 -2.19 -14.03 4.26
CA THR A 16 -0.95 -13.98 3.48
C THR A 16 0.05 -12.98 4.08
N PRO A 17 1.33 -13.37 4.24
CA PRO A 17 2.37 -12.49 4.74
C PRO A 17 2.44 -11.17 3.95
N TYR A 18 2.89 -10.10 4.60
CA TYR A 18 3.16 -8.84 3.91
C TYR A 18 4.41 -8.90 3.01
N ASP A 19 5.28 -9.89 3.21
CA ASP A 19 6.40 -10.20 2.31
C ASP A 19 5.84 -10.78 1.01
N MET A 20 6.05 -10.05 -0.08
CA MET A 20 5.58 -10.37 -1.42
C MET A 20 5.97 -11.77 -1.89
N LYS A 21 7.23 -12.15 -1.70
CA LYS A 21 7.75 -13.44 -2.16
C LYS A 21 7.13 -14.58 -1.35
N ARG A 22 7.08 -14.43 -0.03
CA ARG A 22 6.45 -15.41 0.87
C ARG A 22 4.94 -15.50 0.69
N ALA A 23 4.28 -14.39 0.34
CA ALA A 23 2.85 -14.36 0.06
C ALA A 23 2.52 -15.15 -1.20
N ILE A 24 3.31 -14.96 -2.27
CA ILE A 24 3.18 -15.73 -3.52
C ILE A 24 3.47 -17.21 -3.27
N GLU A 25 4.56 -17.53 -2.57
CA GLU A 25 4.91 -18.92 -2.19
C GLU A 25 3.79 -19.59 -1.39
N LEU A 26 3.20 -18.88 -0.42
CA LEU A 26 2.05 -19.38 0.34
C LEU A 26 0.83 -19.60 -0.55
N CYS A 27 0.47 -18.63 -1.39
CA CYS A 27 -0.65 -18.75 -2.33
C CYS A 27 -0.49 -19.97 -3.27
N LEU A 28 0.72 -20.21 -3.80
CA LEU A 28 1.02 -21.38 -4.63
C LEU A 28 0.93 -22.68 -3.85
N SER A 29 1.41 -22.70 -2.59
CA SER A 29 1.29 -23.88 -1.73
C SER A 29 -0.16 -24.22 -1.38
N ILE A 30 -1.03 -23.21 -1.25
CA ILE A 30 -2.47 -23.40 -1.00
C ILE A 30 -3.13 -23.97 -2.26
N SER A 31 -2.82 -23.42 -3.45
CA SER A 31 -3.34 -23.92 -4.73
C SER A 31 -3.02 -25.41 -4.93
N GLN A 32 -1.77 -25.82 -4.68
CA GLN A 32 -1.38 -27.23 -4.71
C GLN A 32 -2.14 -28.10 -3.69
N ALA A 33 -2.47 -27.56 -2.52
CA ALA A 33 -3.26 -28.29 -1.52
C ALA A 33 -4.73 -28.44 -1.96
N LEU A 34 -5.31 -27.47 -2.67
CA LEU A 34 -6.68 -27.51 -3.18
C LEU A 34 -6.89 -28.57 -4.25
N GLU A 35 -5.92 -28.73 -5.16
CA GLU A 35 -5.95 -29.79 -6.19
C GLU A 35 -6.12 -31.18 -5.56
N ASN A 36 -5.50 -31.39 -4.41
CA ASN A 36 -5.49 -32.67 -3.70
C ASN A 36 -6.58 -32.79 -2.61
N ASP A 37 -7.42 -31.77 -2.37
CA ASP A 37 -8.45 -31.81 -1.34
C ASP A 37 -9.77 -32.38 -1.88
N ASN A 38 -10.06 -33.64 -1.55
CA ASN A 38 -11.29 -34.32 -1.97
C ASN A 38 -12.55 -33.89 -1.17
N ASN A 39 -12.41 -33.03 -0.16
CA ASN A 39 -13.53 -32.58 0.68
C ASN A 39 -14.17 -31.28 0.21
N LEU A 40 -13.64 -30.66 -0.84
CA LEU A 40 -14.18 -29.47 -1.48
C LEU A 40 -14.85 -29.85 -2.80
N THR A 41 -15.96 -29.19 -3.10
CA THR A 41 -16.59 -29.24 -4.42
C THR A 41 -15.76 -28.48 -5.45
N ASP A 42 -15.91 -28.81 -6.73
CA ASP A 42 -15.18 -28.11 -7.80
C ASP A 42 -15.48 -26.61 -7.84
N SER A 43 -16.74 -26.22 -7.57
CA SER A 43 -17.13 -24.81 -7.46
C SER A 43 -16.44 -24.08 -6.29
N GLU A 44 -16.28 -24.72 -5.14
CA GLU A 44 -15.56 -24.16 -3.99
C GLU A 44 -14.06 -24.00 -4.30
N LYS A 45 -13.48 -24.94 -5.05
CA LYS A 45 -12.08 -24.86 -5.50
C LYS A 45 -11.88 -23.71 -6.49
N GLU A 46 -12.78 -23.56 -7.48
CA GLU A 46 -12.73 -22.47 -8.45
C GLU A 46 -12.79 -21.09 -7.78
N ASP A 47 -13.67 -20.92 -6.78
CA ASP A 47 -13.78 -19.66 -6.03
C ASP A 47 -12.51 -19.34 -5.21
N LEU A 48 -11.87 -20.35 -4.63
CA LEU A 48 -10.62 -20.19 -3.90
C LEU A 48 -9.44 -19.91 -4.84
N GLU A 49 -9.37 -20.59 -5.98
CA GLU A 49 -8.36 -20.36 -7.03
C GLU A 49 -8.46 -18.96 -7.62
N LYS A 50 -9.68 -18.45 -7.84
CA LYS A 50 -9.90 -17.07 -8.28
C LYS A 50 -9.32 -16.07 -7.27
N GLN A 51 -9.58 -16.28 -5.98
CA GLN A 51 -9.04 -15.41 -4.92
C GLN A 51 -7.52 -15.49 -4.82
N ILE A 52 -6.93 -16.68 -5.00
CA ILE A 52 -5.48 -16.87 -5.08
C ILE A 52 -4.90 -16.09 -6.26
N GLY A 53 -5.52 -16.19 -7.44
CA GLY A 53 -5.10 -15.48 -8.65
C GLY A 53 -5.15 -13.96 -8.50
N GLU A 54 -6.20 -13.42 -7.87
CA GLU A 54 -6.31 -11.99 -7.54
C GLU A 54 -5.20 -11.55 -6.59
N ARG A 55 -4.87 -12.38 -5.58
CA ARG A 55 -3.81 -12.11 -4.60
C ARG A 55 -2.42 -12.12 -5.25
N ILE A 56 -2.12 -13.16 -6.02
CA ILE A 56 -0.85 -13.29 -6.75
C ILE A 56 -0.70 -12.13 -7.74
N SER A 57 -1.77 -11.75 -8.44
CA SER A 57 -1.76 -10.62 -9.36
C SER A 57 -1.51 -9.30 -8.64
N PHE A 58 -2.12 -9.09 -7.47
CA PHE A 58 -1.86 -7.93 -6.63
C PHE A 58 -0.39 -7.84 -6.24
N TYR A 59 0.22 -8.95 -5.80
CA TYR A 59 1.63 -8.97 -5.43
C TYR A 59 2.56 -8.88 -6.65
N ASN A 60 2.31 -9.58 -7.75
CA ASN A 60 3.13 -9.49 -8.97
C ASN A 60 3.19 -8.07 -9.56
N ARG A 61 2.17 -7.23 -9.35
CA ARG A 61 2.20 -5.82 -9.77
C ARG A 61 3.35 -5.00 -9.15
N TYR A 62 3.88 -5.41 -7.99
CA TYR A 62 5.03 -4.72 -7.37
C TYR A 62 6.37 -5.43 -7.60
N SER A 63 6.41 -6.56 -8.32
CA SER A 63 7.62 -7.26 -8.75
C SER A 63 7.74 -7.38 -10.26
N LEU A 64 7.03 -6.54 -11.03
CA LEU A 64 7.28 -6.45 -12.46
C LEU A 64 8.71 -5.96 -12.64
N LYS A 65 9.58 -6.82 -13.16
CA LYS A 65 10.83 -6.43 -13.79
C LYS A 65 10.57 -6.40 -15.28
N VAL A 66 10.99 -5.33 -15.93
CA VAL A 66 10.84 -5.16 -17.38
C VAL A 66 12.21 -5.33 -17.99
N ILE A 67 12.28 -6.13 -19.06
CA ILE A 67 13.51 -6.23 -19.83
C ILE A 67 13.61 -4.96 -20.67
N ASN A 68 14.61 -4.14 -20.39
CA ASN A 68 14.86 -2.93 -21.15
C ASN A 68 15.23 -3.34 -22.58
N ALA A 69 14.45 -2.88 -23.56
CA ALA A 69 14.58 -3.29 -24.96
C ALA A 69 15.90 -2.84 -25.61
N LEU A 70 16.59 -1.86 -25.04
CA LEU A 70 17.86 -1.34 -25.54
C LEU A 70 19.07 -2.00 -24.87
N THR A 71 18.99 -2.31 -23.58
CA THR A 71 20.11 -2.88 -22.80
C THR A 71 20.00 -4.40 -22.63
N GLY A 72 18.81 -4.98 -22.79
CA GLY A 72 18.53 -6.41 -22.58
C GLY A 72 18.57 -6.84 -21.11
N ILE A 73 18.68 -5.88 -20.18
CA ILE A 73 18.81 -6.13 -18.75
C ILE A 73 17.43 -6.06 -18.09
N GLU A 74 17.19 -6.93 -17.11
CA GLU A 74 16.04 -6.82 -16.22
C GLU A 74 16.19 -5.57 -15.35
N GLU A 75 15.34 -4.58 -15.60
CA GLU A 75 15.28 -3.33 -14.85
C GLU A 75 13.92 -3.22 -14.14
N GLU A 76 13.84 -2.45 -13.06
CA GLU A 76 12.53 -2.04 -12.55
C GLU A 76 11.82 -1.20 -13.61
N PRO A 77 10.49 -1.32 -13.78
CA PRO A 77 9.74 -0.52 -14.74
C PRO A 77 10.09 0.94 -14.52
N PRO A 78 10.31 1.71 -15.61
CA PRO A 78 10.47 3.14 -15.45
C PRO A 78 9.26 3.62 -14.64
N LYS A 79 9.52 4.29 -13.51
CA LYS A 79 8.49 4.97 -12.70
C LYS A 79 7.95 6.10 -13.57
N THR A 80 7.14 5.77 -14.58
CA THR A 80 6.71 6.70 -15.60
C THR A 80 5.68 7.65 -15.02
N VAL A 81 5.75 8.86 -15.55
CA VAL A 81 5.12 10.10 -15.11
C VAL A 81 3.59 10.11 -15.36
N ILE A 82 2.96 8.93 -15.39
CA ILE A 82 1.49 8.75 -15.53
C ILE A 82 0.97 7.74 -14.47
N ASP A 83 1.40 7.92 -13.22
CA ASP A 83 0.59 8.37 -12.06
C ASP A 83 -0.88 7.90 -11.90
N ASP A 84 -1.22 6.64 -12.20
CA ASP A 84 -2.52 6.05 -11.81
C ASP A 84 -2.44 5.08 -10.61
N PHE A 85 -1.25 4.99 -9.99
CA PHE A 85 -0.91 4.06 -8.90
C PHE A 85 -1.38 2.62 -9.18
N GLY A 86 -1.10 2.12 -10.39
CA GLY A 86 -1.49 0.76 -10.80
C GLY A 86 -2.99 0.64 -11.11
N GLY A 87 -3.58 1.72 -11.65
CA GLY A 87 -4.99 1.84 -11.99
C GLY A 87 -5.93 2.07 -10.80
N SER A 88 -5.39 2.34 -9.61
CA SER A 88 -6.17 2.50 -8.37
C SER A 88 -6.71 3.92 -8.16
N ALA A 89 -6.14 4.92 -8.85
CA ALA A 89 -6.61 6.30 -8.76
C ALA A 89 -6.66 6.99 -10.13
N LEU A 90 -7.36 8.11 -10.19
CA LEU A 90 -7.46 8.98 -11.36
C LEU A 90 -6.94 10.37 -11.00
N PHE A 91 -5.90 10.83 -11.69
CA PHE A 91 -5.40 12.19 -11.54
C PHE A 91 -6.46 13.20 -11.99
N ILE A 92 -6.80 14.15 -11.12
CA ILE A 92 -7.85 15.16 -11.38
C ILE A 92 -7.32 16.58 -11.49
N GLY A 93 -6.06 16.83 -11.12
CA GLY A 93 -5.45 18.15 -11.25
C GLY A 93 -4.44 18.44 -10.15
N LYS A 94 -4.12 19.72 -10.00
CA LYS A 94 -3.18 20.21 -8.99
C LYS A 94 -3.87 21.21 -8.08
N GLU A 95 -3.57 21.15 -6.78
CA GLU A 95 -4.08 22.07 -5.77
C GLU A 95 -2.93 22.59 -4.92
N ILE A 96 -2.92 23.88 -4.59
CA ILE A 96 -1.95 24.46 -3.66
C ILE A 96 -2.54 24.41 -2.25
N LYS A 97 -1.85 23.74 -1.31
CA LYS A 97 -2.25 23.65 0.10
C LYS A 97 -1.01 23.65 0.99
N TYR A 98 -1.03 24.38 2.11
CA TYR A 98 0.11 24.54 3.01
C TYR A 98 1.38 25.06 2.32
N GLY A 99 1.23 25.86 1.27
CA GLY A 99 2.34 26.34 0.44
C GLY A 99 2.99 25.29 -0.47
N ILE A 100 2.40 24.09 -0.59
CA ILE A 100 2.86 23.02 -1.49
C ILE A 100 1.87 22.87 -2.65
N GLU A 101 2.40 22.73 -3.87
CA GLU A 101 1.62 22.23 -5.01
C GLU A 101 1.49 20.70 -4.89
N TRP A 102 0.26 20.24 -4.71
CA TRP A 102 -0.09 18.83 -4.63
C TRP A 102 -0.67 18.37 -5.95
N LYS A 103 -0.26 17.18 -6.39
CA LYS A 103 -1.04 16.43 -7.38
C LYS A 103 -2.22 15.79 -6.65
N VAL A 104 -3.42 15.93 -7.21
CA VAL A 104 -4.66 15.46 -6.61
C VAL A 104 -5.23 14.33 -7.45
N TYR A 105 -5.65 13.26 -6.78
CA TYR A 105 -6.20 12.06 -7.38
C TYR A 105 -7.52 11.69 -6.71
N ILE A 106 -8.35 10.96 -7.42
CA ILE A 106 -9.56 10.34 -6.87
C ILE A 106 -9.39 8.82 -6.92
N SER A 107 -9.67 8.16 -5.80
CA SER A 107 -9.73 6.70 -5.73
C SER A 107 -10.76 6.16 -6.72
N ARG A 108 -10.39 5.15 -7.52
CA ARG A 108 -11.37 4.42 -8.35
C ARG A 108 -12.18 3.41 -7.54
N SER A 109 -11.79 3.13 -6.30
CA SER A 109 -12.50 2.21 -5.41
C SER A 109 -13.66 2.92 -4.71
N LEU A 110 -14.86 2.35 -4.84
CA LEU A 110 -16.12 2.86 -4.26
C LEU A 110 -16.13 2.87 -2.72
N ASN A 111 -15.16 2.22 -2.06
CA ASN A 111 -15.16 1.98 -0.62
C ASN A 111 -14.24 2.90 0.20
N THR A 112 -13.64 3.94 -0.39
CA THR A 112 -12.80 4.88 0.37
C THR A 112 -13.58 6.13 0.78
N LYS A 113 -13.72 6.37 2.10
CA LYS A 113 -14.39 7.55 2.69
C LYS A 113 -13.84 8.90 2.19
N SER A 114 -12.59 8.93 1.71
CA SER A 114 -11.94 10.13 1.21
C SER A 114 -11.81 10.08 -0.31
N GLN A 115 -12.56 10.96 -0.97
CA GLN A 115 -12.62 11.05 -2.43
C GLN A 115 -11.34 11.64 -3.04
N LYS A 116 -10.56 12.44 -2.31
CA LYS A 116 -9.35 13.09 -2.81
C LYS A 116 -8.09 12.62 -2.09
N TRP A 117 -7.09 12.24 -2.86
CA TRP A 117 -5.76 11.87 -2.41
C TRP A 117 -4.78 12.95 -2.89
N TYR A 118 -3.90 13.41 -2.00
CA TYR A 118 -2.88 14.40 -2.36
C TYR A 118 -1.52 13.73 -2.31
N TYR A 119 -0.73 13.97 -3.35
CA TYR A 119 0.62 13.46 -3.46
C TYR A 119 1.58 14.57 -3.87
N ASN A 120 2.74 14.57 -3.24
CA ASN A 120 3.86 15.39 -3.60
C ASN A 120 5.14 14.56 -3.40
N GLU A 121 5.92 14.43 -4.47
CA GLU A 121 7.10 13.55 -4.51
C GLU A 121 8.14 13.94 -3.47
N ARG A 122 8.41 15.24 -3.31
CA ARG A 122 9.37 15.74 -2.31
C ARG A 122 8.90 15.44 -0.89
N VAL A 123 7.60 15.60 -0.61
CA VAL A 123 7.04 15.25 0.70
C VAL A 123 7.17 13.76 0.95
N ALA A 124 6.79 12.93 -0.02
CA ALA A 124 6.89 11.48 0.07
C ALA A 124 8.33 11.01 0.33
N GLU A 125 9.31 11.58 -0.38
CA GLU A 125 10.73 11.30 -0.19
C GLU A 125 11.18 11.61 1.24
N ILE A 126 10.85 12.81 1.76
CA ILE A 126 11.20 13.21 3.12
C ILE A 126 10.60 12.22 4.13
N LEU A 127 9.33 11.87 3.97
CA LEU A 127 8.61 10.96 4.85
C LEU A 127 9.17 9.53 4.80
N ASN A 128 9.45 8.99 3.61
CA ASN A 128 10.10 7.67 3.49
C ASN A 128 11.48 7.68 4.15
N LYS A 129 12.25 8.75 4.00
CA LYS A 129 13.59 8.83 4.61
C LYS A 129 13.53 8.93 6.14
N THR A 130 12.57 9.67 6.69
CA THR A 130 12.49 9.94 8.14
C THR A 130 11.64 8.94 8.92
N LEU A 131 10.52 8.48 8.36
CA LEU A 131 9.51 7.71 9.07
C LEU A 131 9.47 6.23 8.68
N ARG A 132 10.26 5.76 7.72
CA ARG A 132 10.26 4.35 7.28
C ARG A 132 10.33 3.34 8.42
N ASN A 133 11.09 3.63 9.48
CA ASN A 133 11.23 2.72 10.61
C ASN A 133 9.98 2.68 11.51
N ALA A 134 9.10 3.68 11.42
CA ALA A 134 7.83 3.76 12.12
C ALA A 134 6.68 3.16 11.32
N VAL A 135 6.84 3.07 9.99
CA VAL A 135 5.87 2.44 9.09
C VAL A 135 5.73 0.94 9.43
N PRO A 136 4.50 0.42 9.56
CA PRO A 136 4.26 -1.01 9.70
C PRO A 136 4.97 -1.81 8.60
N ASN A 137 5.66 -2.90 8.96
CA ASN A 137 6.42 -3.73 8.04
C ASN A 137 7.59 -3.04 7.30
N LYS A 138 7.94 -1.80 7.66
CA LYS A 138 9.09 -1.04 7.13
C LYS A 138 9.14 -0.92 5.60
N MET A 139 7.97 -0.85 4.97
CA MET A 139 7.82 -0.68 3.53
C MET A 139 8.58 0.58 3.07
N SER A 140 9.52 0.41 2.12
CA SER A 140 10.47 1.46 1.73
C SER A 140 9.85 2.62 0.95
N ASN A 141 8.72 2.36 0.29
CA ASN A 141 8.01 3.28 -0.59
C ASN A 141 6.58 3.57 -0.08
N TYR A 142 6.34 3.44 1.22
CA TYR A 142 5.01 3.62 1.81
C TYR A 142 4.38 4.97 1.46
N PHE A 143 5.18 6.04 1.52
CA PHE A 143 4.69 7.38 1.22
C PHE A 143 4.67 7.69 -0.29
N ASP A 144 5.17 6.80 -1.14
CA ASP A 144 5.06 6.94 -2.60
C ASP A 144 3.65 6.57 -3.08
N ILE A 145 2.85 5.90 -2.23
CA ILE A 145 1.54 5.36 -2.58
C ILE A 145 0.50 6.00 -1.65
N PRO A 146 -0.23 7.06 -2.07
CA PRO A 146 -1.38 7.52 -1.32
C PRO A 146 -2.39 6.37 -1.11
N PRO A 147 -3.20 6.38 -0.03
CA PRO A 147 -3.65 7.57 0.68
C PRO A 147 -3.18 7.64 2.13
N TRP A 148 -1.88 7.59 2.41
CA TRP A 148 -1.34 7.77 3.77
C TRP A 148 -1.78 9.07 4.47
N MET A 149 -2.36 10.04 3.76
CA MET A 149 -3.03 11.18 4.39
C MET A 149 -4.45 10.90 4.90
N LEU A 150 -5.23 9.99 4.29
CA LEU A 150 -6.69 9.88 4.48
C LEU A 150 -7.27 8.45 4.28
N GLY A 151 -6.43 7.41 4.30
CA GLY A 151 -6.80 6.04 3.95
C GLY A 151 -7.38 5.20 5.08
N PRO A 152 -8.43 4.37 4.83
CA PRO A 152 -9.00 3.49 5.85
C PRO A 152 -8.23 2.16 6.06
N TYR A 153 -7.34 1.78 5.13
CA TYR A 153 -6.61 0.50 5.19
C TYR A 153 -5.17 0.61 5.68
N TYR A 154 -4.67 1.84 5.80
CA TYR A 154 -3.27 2.17 6.11
C TYR A 154 -3.26 3.10 7.31
N LYS A 155 -2.23 3.01 8.16
CA LYS A 155 -2.08 3.95 9.26
C LYS A 155 -1.97 5.37 8.69
N SER A 156 -2.73 6.29 9.27
CA SER A 156 -2.67 7.70 8.89
C SER A 156 -1.25 8.23 9.12
N LEU A 157 -0.86 9.27 8.38
CA LEU A 157 0.40 9.94 8.62
C LEU A 157 0.50 10.44 10.07
N GLY A 158 -0.60 10.93 10.66
CA GLY A 158 -0.66 11.33 12.06
C GLY A 158 -0.33 10.19 13.03
N GLU A 159 -0.89 8.99 12.80
CA GLU A 159 -0.55 7.79 13.57
C GLU A 159 0.92 7.39 13.41
N ILE A 160 1.46 7.43 12.18
CA ILE A 160 2.85 7.04 11.94
C ILE A 160 3.81 8.02 12.61
N ILE A 161 3.52 9.32 12.58
CA ILE A 161 4.30 10.34 13.30
C ILE A 161 4.29 10.04 14.79
N ASN A 162 3.13 9.74 15.38
CA ASN A 162 3.05 9.41 16.81
C ASN A 162 3.86 8.15 17.14
N ILE A 163 3.76 7.09 16.33
CA ILE A 163 4.57 5.88 16.49
C ILE A 163 6.07 6.17 16.38
N ALA A 164 6.47 7.07 15.46
CA ALA A 164 7.87 7.45 15.29
C ALA A 164 8.43 8.17 16.52
N ILE A 165 7.61 8.98 17.18
CA ILE A 165 7.96 9.67 18.43
C ILE A 165 8.02 8.67 19.59
N GLU A 166 7.01 7.82 19.74
CA GLU A 166 6.94 6.78 20.79
C GLU A 166 8.11 5.80 20.73
N LYS A 167 8.60 5.50 19.52
CA LYS A 167 9.76 4.62 19.29
C LYS A 167 11.10 5.35 19.24
N GLU A 168 11.11 6.65 19.56
CA GLU A 168 12.31 7.50 19.55
C GLU A 168 13.05 7.53 18.19
N ILE A 169 12.34 7.28 17.09
CA ILE A 169 12.88 7.38 15.73
C ILE A 169 13.09 8.85 15.35
N ILE A 170 12.16 9.71 15.80
CA ILE A 170 12.27 11.16 15.72
C ILE A 170 11.98 11.74 17.11
N PRO A 171 12.57 12.90 17.47
CA PRO A 171 12.38 13.47 18.80
C PRO A 171 10.97 14.05 19.00
N ASN A 172 10.38 14.65 17.96
CA ASN A 172 9.04 15.23 17.96
C ASN A 172 8.62 15.60 16.53
N ALA A 173 7.40 16.13 16.36
CA ALA A 173 6.87 16.54 15.07
C ALA A 173 7.63 17.72 14.42
N GLU A 174 8.24 18.62 15.20
CA GLU A 174 9.04 19.74 14.67
C GLU A 174 10.29 19.25 13.93
N PHE A 175 10.76 18.02 14.23
CA PHE A 175 11.82 17.41 13.45
C PHE A 175 11.46 17.30 11.97
N LEU A 176 10.21 16.99 11.64
CA LEU A 176 9.74 16.93 10.25
C LEU A 176 9.72 18.30 9.59
N VAL A 177 9.41 19.35 10.35
CA VAL A 177 9.49 20.74 9.89
C VAL A 177 10.93 21.12 9.57
N SER A 178 11.88 20.75 10.44
CA SER A 178 13.32 20.96 10.20
C SER A 178 13.85 20.22 8.96
N ARG A 179 13.14 19.18 8.50
CA ARG A 179 13.46 18.44 7.27
C ARG A 179 12.82 19.03 6.01
N GLY A 180 12.09 20.13 6.17
CA GLY A 180 11.53 20.91 5.06
C GLY A 180 10.04 20.66 4.81
N LEU A 181 9.32 19.99 5.72
CA LEU A 181 7.86 19.91 5.63
C LEU A 181 7.21 21.17 6.22
N PRO A 182 6.15 21.73 5.62
CA PRO A 182 5.48 22.90 6.17
C PRO A 182 4.88 22.61 7.54
N ARG A 183 5.05 23.55 8.48
CA ARG A 183 4.53 23.42 9.84
C ARG A 183 3.02 23.21 9.87
N GLU A 184 2.28 24.01 9.10
CA GLU A 184 0.81 23.93 9.00
C GLU A 184 0.34 22.54 8.57
N PHE A 185 1.03 21.94 7.60
CA PHE A 185 0.75 20.58 7.14
C PHE A 185 0.94 19.54 8.27
N ILE A 186 2.06 19.62 8.99
CA ILE A 186 2.35 18.68 10.08
C ILE A 186 1.34 18.82 11.23
N TYR A 187 0.91 20.04 11.53
CA TYR A 187 -0.06 20.32 12.59
C TYR A 187 -1.44 19.80 12.22
N ASP A 188 -1.91 20.11 11.00
CA ASP A 188 -3.20 19.65 10.48
C ASP A 188 -3.31 18.12 10.50
N VAL A 189 -2.27 17.41 10.02
CA VAL A 189 -2.26 15.94 9.99
C VAL A 189 -2.31 15.33 11.40
N ARG A 190 -1.80 16.03 12.42
CA ARG A 190 -1.81 15.55 13.80
C ARG A 190 -3.12 15.86 14.52
N GLU A 191 -3.72 17.01 14.26
CA GLU A 191 -4.99 17.44 14.88
C GLU A 191 -6.18 16.74 14.26
N ASN A 192 -6.22 16.67 12.92
CA ASN A 192 -7.33 16.09 12.16
C ASN A 192 -7.23 14.57 11.99
N ASN A 193 -6.35 13.92 12.77
CA ASN A 193 -6.20 12.47 12.85
C ASN A 193 -7.60 11.85 12.84
N PRO A 194 -8.11 11.33 11.71
CA PRO A 194 -9.51 10.95 11.63
C PRO A 194 -9.62 9.70 12.49
N LYS A 195 -9.99 9.90 13.75
CA LYS A 195 -10.45 8.82 14.60
C LYS A 195 -11.63 8.22 13.86
N LEU A 196 -11.50 6.94 13.52
CA LEU A 196 -12.59 6.12 13.02
C LEU A 196 -13.83 6.30 13.90
#